data_AF-A0A349HCS4-F1
#
_entry.id   AF-A0A349HCS4-F1
#
_cell.length_a   1.000
_cell.length_b   1.000
_cell.length_c   1.000
_cell.angle_alpha   90.00
_cell.angle_beta   90.00
_cell.angle_gamma   90.00
#
_symmetry.space_group_name_H-M   'P 1'
#
loop_
_entity.id
_entity.type
_entity.pdbx_description
1 polymer ?
#
loop_
_entity_poly.entity_id
_entity_poly.type
_entity_poly.pdbx_seq_one_letter_code
_entity_poly.pdbx_strand_id
1 'polypeptide(L)'
;IAMPGTPGFEAAHLALEGTLEAFGWGVATVAAFGNVLAAGYLLWAYQRIFLARNPKVAARTLHDLRNRELIMAALLCAVMIGVGLYADPWIRMIGGSVEQVARVFEAGGH
;
A
#
# COMPACT_ATOMS: atom_id res chain seq x y z
N ILE A 1 -2.25 -6.23 -1.52
CA ILE A 1 -0.97 -6.91 -1.21
C ILE A 1 -0.21 -7.10 -2.49
N ALA A 2 1.01 -6.55 -2.51
CA ALA A 2 2.16 -6.86 -3.36
C ALA A 2 1.93 -7.79 -4.58
N MET A 3 0.98 -7.43 -5.45
CA MET A 3 0.92 -7.97 -6.80
C MET A 3 1.66 -7.00 -7.70
N PRO A 4 2.48 -7.48 -8.66
CA PRO A 4 3.14 -6.62 -9.62
C PRO A 4 2.09 -5.75 -10.32
N GLY A 5 2.28 -4.41 -10.27
CA GLY A 5 1.30 -3.43 -10.76
C GLY A 5 0.34 -2.86 -9.72
N THR A 6 0.49 -3.18 -8.43
CA THR A 6 -0.23 -2.51 -7.33
C THR A 6 0.66 -1.50 -6.61
N PRO A 7 0.17 -0.33 -6.17
CA PRO A 7 0.97 0.67 -5.46
C PRO A 7 1.66 0.13 -4.19
N GLY A 8 1.06 -0.88 -3.55
CA GLY A 8 1.64 -1.54 -2.37
C GLY A 8 2.84 -2.44 -2.68
N PHE A 9 3.04 -2.87 -3.92
CA PHE A 9 4.25 -3.59 -4.34
C PHE A 9 5.43 -2.62 -4.47
N GLU A 10 5.23 -1.53 -5.21
CA GLU A 10 6.25 -0.49 -5.41
C GLU A 10 6.70 0.14 -4.09
N ALA A 11 5.76 0.43 -3.18
CA ALA A 11 6.11 0.96 -1.86
C ALA A 11 6.99 -0.01 -1.04
N ALA A 12 6.73 -1.32 -1.13
CA ALA A 12 7.55 -2.32 -0.44
C ALA A 12 8.92 -2.49 -1.09
N HIS A 13 9.00 -2.36 -2.42
CA HIS A 13 10.27 -2.42 -3.16
C HIS A 13 11.19 -1.25 -2.79
N LEU A 14 10.68 -0.01 -2.86
CA LEU A 14 11.42 1.20 -2.47
C LEU A 14 11.83 1.19 -0.99
N ALA A 15 10.97 0.66 -0.11
CA ALA A 15 11.31 0.53 1.30
C ALA A 15 12.46 -0.46 1.54
N LEU A 16 12.50 -1.56 0.77
CA LEU A 16 13.59 -2.54 0.83
C LEU A 16 14.89 -1.97 0.29
N GLU A 17 14.84 -1.26 -0.83
CA GLU A 17 16.00 -0.58 -1.42
C GLU A 17 16.57 0.47 -0.44
N GLY A 18 15.73 1.36 0.10
CA GLY A 18 16.17 2.37 1.07
C GLY A 18 16.67 1.80 2.40
N THR A 19 16.12 0.68 2.87
CA THR A 19 16.64 0.03 4.09
C THR A 19 17.95 -0.72 3.86
N LEU A 20 18.17 -1.25 2.67
CA LEU A 20 19.45 -1.84 2.29
C LEU A 20 20.56 -0.80 2.21
N GLU A 21 20.29 0.37 1.61
CA GLU A 21 21.26 1.47 1.52
C GLU A 21 21.60 2.10 2.88
N ALA A 22 20.60 2.31 3.74
CA ALA A 22 20.78 3.07 4.98
C ALA A 22 21.38 2.26 6.15
N PHE A 23 21.07 0.96 6.27
CA PHE A 23 21.38 0.20 7.50
C PHE A 23 21.98 -1.20 7.29
N GLY A 24 22.14 -1.67 6.06
CA GLY A 24 22.69 -3.01 5.75
C GLY A 24 21.75 -4.19 6.06
N TRP A 25 22.25 -5.43 5.87
CA TRP A 25 21.43 -6.67 5.81
C TRP A 25 20.56 -6.94 7.06
N GLY A 26 21.01 -6.54 8.26
CA GLY A 26 20.28 -6.81 9.51
C GLY A 26 18.91 -6.15 9.59
N VAL A 27 18.83 -4.85 9.28
CA VAL A 27 17.59 -4.07 9.38
C VAL A 27 16.63 -4.37 8.22
N ALA A 28 17.17 -4.66 7.03
CA ALA A 28 16.38 -5.08 5.87
C ALA A 28 15.56 -6.36 6.18
N THR A 29 16.10 -7.29 6.98
CA THR A 29 15.38 -8.51 7.37
C THR A 29 14.17 -8.21 8.26
N VAL A 30 14.31 -7.28 9.21
CA VAL A 30 13.19 -6.86 10.08
C VAL A 30 12.12 -6.11 9.28
N ALA A 31 12.53 -5.25 8.35
CA ALA A 31 11.62 -4.55 7.44
C ALA A 31 10.82 -5.54 6.57
N ALA A 32 11.50 -6.55 6.01
CA ALA A 32 10.85 -7.62 5.26
C ALA A 32 9.87 -8.42 6.13
N PHE A 33 10.24 -8.74 7.37
CA PHE A 33 9.36 -9.46 8.31
C PHE A 33 8.10 -8.65 8.65
N GLY A 34 8.25 -7.34 8.88
CA GLY A 34 7.13 -6.42 9.09
C GLY A 34 6.19 -6.36 7.89
N ASN A 35 6.73 -6.35 6.67
CA ASN A 35 5.92 -6.40 5.45
C ASN A 35 5.13 -7.71 5.31
N VAL A 36 5.76 -8.86 5.62
CA VAL A 36 5.08 -10.17 5.62
C VAL A 36 3.97 -10.21 6.66
N LEU A 37 4.20 -9.70 7.87
CA LEU A 37 3.18 -9.61 8.92
C LEU A 37 2.00 -8.71 8.49
N ALA A 38 2.27 -7.57 7.86
CA ALA A 38 1.24 -6.69 7.34
C ALA A 38 0.38 -7.38 6.27
N ALA A 39 1.01 -8.13 5.37
CA ALA A 39 0.30 -8.94 4.38
C ALA A 39 -0.55 -10.04 5.04
N GLY A 40 0.00 -10.74 6.03
CA GLY A 40 -0.72 -11.74 6.81
C GLY A 40 -1.95 -11.17 7.52
N TYR A 41 -1.81 -9.99 8.14
CA TYR A 41 -2.92 -9.30 8.80
C TYR A 41 -4.04 -8.92 7.83
N LEU A 42 -3.69 -8.37 6.66
CA LEU A 42 -4.70 -7.98 5.66
C LEU A 42 -5.42 -9.20 5.08
N LEU A 43 -4.71 -10.32 4.84
CA LEU A 43 -5.33 -11.58 4.41
C LEU A 43 -6.28 -12.13 5.48
N TRP A 44 -5.85 -12.14 6.74
CA TRP A 44 -6.69 -12.57 7.85
C TRP A 44 -7.95 -11.70 7.98
N ALA A 45 -7.81 -10.38 7.84
CA ALA A 45 -8.93 -9.44 7.85
C ALA A 45 -9.87 -9.68 6.65
N TYR A 46 -9.33 -9.88 5.44
CA TYR A 46 -10.12 -10.18 4.24
C TYR A 46 -10.93 -11.47 4.41
N GLN A 47 -10.29 -12.53 4.89
CA GLN A 47 -10.97 -13.80 5.17
C GLN A 47 -12.06 -13.62 6.23
N ARG A 48 -11.81 -12.83 7.28
CA ARG A 48 -12.79 -12.57 8.33
C ARG A 48 -13.98 -11.72 7.87
N ILE A 49 -13.79 -10.85 6.89
CA ILE A 49 -14.86 -9.95 6.40
C ILE A 49 -15.69 -10.63 5.30
N PHE A 50 -15.03 -11.27 4.33
CA PHE A 50 -15.68 -11.82 3.13
C PHE A 50 -15.95 -13.32 3.21
N LEU A 51 -15.07 -14.10 3.85
CA LEU A 51 -15.20 -15.57 3.96
C LEU A 51 -15.91 -16.00 5.24
N ALA A 52 -16.02 -15.15 6.26
CA ALA A 52 -16.78 -15.48 7.46
C ALA A 52 -18.27 -15.56 7.10
N ARG A 53 -18.76 -16.78 6.95
CA ARG A 53 -20.18 -17.10 6.83
C ARG A 53 -20.84 -16.74 8.15
N ASN A 54 -21.36 -15.52 8.26
CA ASN A 54 -22.11 -15.08 9.44
C ASN A 54 -23.61 -15.31 9.17
N PRO A 55 -24.20 -16.48 9.51
CA PRO A 55 -25.56 -16.84 9.12
C PRO A 55 -26.63 -15.89 9.70
N LYS A 56 -26.29 -15.07 10.70
CA LYS A 56 -27.22 -14.12 11.35
C LYS A 56 -27.41 -12.80 10.59
N VAL A 57 -26.55 -12.47 9.61
CA VAL A 57 -26.64 -11.22 8.83
C VAL A 57 -27.32 -11.44 7.46
N ALA A 58 -27.56 -12.69 7.06
CA ALA A 58 -28.21 -13.04 5.79
C ALA A 58 -29.65 -12.50 5.63
N ALA A 59 -30.30 -12.06 6.72
CA ALA A 59 -31.62 -11.45 6.68
C ALA A 59 -31.60 -9.93 6.46
N ARG A 60 -30.43 -9.29 6.37
CA ARG A 60 -30.33 -7.90 5.93
C ARG A 60 -30.03 -7.92 4.45
N THR A 61 -31.06 -7.68 3.65
CA THR A 61 -30.95 -7.38 2.22
C THR A 61 -29.82 -6.40 2.00
N LEU A 62 -28.65 -6.92 1.61
CA LEU A 62 -27.56 -6.15 1.05
C LEU A 62 -28.15 -5.55 -0.22
N HIS A 63 -28.57 -4.28 -0.13
CA HIS A 63 -29.11 -3.57 -1.26
C HIS A 63 -28.06 -3.62 -2.36
N ASP A 64 -28.45 -4.10 -3.53
CA ASP A 64 -27.55 -4.20 -4.67
C ASP A 64 -26.92 -2.83 -4.93
N LEU A 65 -25.62 -2.82 -5.25
CA LEU A 65 -24.85 -1.58 -5.39
C LEU A 65 -25.53 -0.71 -6.44
N ARG A 66 -26.00 0.47 -6.03
CA ARG A 66 -26.67 1.38 -6.97
C ARG A 66 -25.63 1.84 -7.99
N ASN A 67 -25.99 2.01 -9.27
CA ASN A 67 -25.04 2.34 -10.35
C ASN A 67 -24.02 3.45 -10.02
N ARG A 68 -24.39 4.41 -9.16
CA ARG A 68 -23.50 5.49 -8.68
C ARG A 68 -22.36 4.99 -7.78
N GLU A 69 -22.62 4.02 -6.91
CA GLU A 69 -21.61 3.39 -6.04
C GLU A 69 -20.64 2.55 -6.87
N LEU A 70 -21.15 1.86 -7.90
CA LEU A 70 -20.33 1.09 -8.83
C LEU A 70 -19.41 2.00 -9.66
N ILE A 71 -19.89 3.17 -10.09
CA ILE A 71 -19.06 4.18 -10.75
C ILE A 71 -17.96 4.71 -9.81
N MET A 72 -18.29 5.02 -8.55
CA MET A 72 -17.30 5.47 -7.56
C MET A 72 -16.23 4.40 -7.30
N ALA A 73 -16.65 3.14 -7.14
CA ALA A 73 -15.74 2.01 -6.95
C ALA A 73 -14.86 1.78 -8.18
N ALA A 74 -15.44 1.83 -9.38
CA ALA A 74 -14.71 1.69 -10.63
C ALA A 74 -13.69 2.83 -10.83
N LEU A 75 -14.06 4.07 -10.50
CA LEU A 75 -13.14 5.21 -10.54
C LEU A 75 -11.98 5.03 -9.56
N LEU A 76 -12.26 4.61 -8.33
CA LEU A 76 -11.23 4.28 -7.33
C LEU A 76 -10.30 3.17 -7.81
N CYS A 77 -10.85 2.11 -8.39
CA CYS A 77 -10.06 1.03 -8.99
C CYS A 77 -9.19 1.54 -10.16
N ALA A 78 -9.76 2.39 -11.03
CA ALA A 78 -9.03 2.96 -12.16
C ALA A 78 -7.87 3.85 -11.68
N VAL A 79 -8.08 4.66 -10.64
CA VAL A 79 -7.00 5.47 -10.02
C VAL A 79 -5.95 4.56 -9.38
N MET A 80 -6.35 3.53 -8.64
CA MET A 80 -5.42 2.56 -8.03
C MET A 80 -4.56 1.85 -9.08
N ILE A 81 -5.15 1.43 -10.19
CA ILE A 81 -4.44 0.79 -11.30
C ILE A 81 -3.55 1.82 -12.03
N GLY A 82 -4.05 3.03 -12.26
CA GLY A 82 -3.30 4.11 -12.90
C GLY A 82 -2.05 4.50 -12.11
N VAL A 83 -2.18 4.68 -10.79
CA VAL A 83 -1.05 4.94 -9.88
C VAL A 83 -0.12 3.73 -9.79
N GLY A 84 -0.67 2.51 -9.82
CA GLY A 84 0.11 1.28 -9.77
C GLY A 84 0.93 0.99 -11.03
N LEU A 85 0.44 1.39 -12.20
CA LEU A 85 1.13 1.24 -13.49
C LEU A 85 2.04 2.43 -13.82
N TYR A 86 1.71 3.64 -13.36
CA TYR A 86 2.47 4.88 -13.57
C TYR A 86 2.87 5.52 -12.23
N ALA A 87 3.76 4.86 -11.49
CA ALA A 87 4.30 5.37 -10.23
C ALA A 87 5.34 6.50 -10.43
N ASP A 88 6.04 6.52 -11.57
CA ASP A 88 7.14 7.45 -11.89
C ASP A 88 6.83 8.95 -11.65
N PRO A 89 5.72 9.52 -12.14
CA PRO A 89 5.40 10.94 -11.90
C PRO A 89 5.11 11.25 -10.44
N TRP A 90 4.51 10.30 -9.69
CA TRP A 90 4.22 10.47 -8.27
C TRP A 90 5.50 10.43 -7.43
N ILE A 91 6.40 9.50 -7.74
CA ILE A 91 7.69 9.38 -7.06
C ILE A 91 8.54 10.63 -7.31
N ARG A 92 8.59 11.17 -8.53
CA ARG A 92 9.31 12.43 -8.83
C ARG A 92 8.78 13.62 -8.04
N MET A 93 7.46 13.72 -7.87
CA MET A 93 6.82 14.81 -7.12
C MET A 93 7.15 14.75 -5.63
N ILE A 94 7.21 13.54 -5.06
CA ILE A 94 7.61 13.31 -3.67
C ILE A 94 9.13 13.49 -3.51
N GLY A 95 9.94 13.01 -4.45
CA GLY A 95 11.39 13.08 -4.43
C GLY A 95 11.91 14.51 -4.24
N GLY A 96 11.33 15.49 -4.94
CA GLY A 96 11.70 16.90 -4.77
C GLY A 96 11.47 17.42 -3.34
N SER A 97 10.41 16.95 -2.66
CA SER A 97 10.13 17.30 -1.26
C SER A 97 11.04 16.53 -0.29
N VAL A 98 11.31 15.25 -0.56
CA VAL A 98 12.20 14.42 0.27
C VAL A 98 13.62 14.96 0.25
N GLU A 99 14.13 15.40 -0.90
CA GLU A 99 15.48 15.97 -1.02
C GLU A 99 15.61 17.33 -0.32
N GLN A 100 14.50 18.07 -0.22
CA GLN A 100 14.44 19.30 0.56
C GLN A 100 14.50 19.01 2.07
N VAL A 101 13.83 17.94 2.53
CA VAL A 101 13.89 17.49 3.93
C VAL A 101 15.26 16.87 4.26
N ALA A 102 15.84 16.07 3.35
CA ALA A 102 17.15 15.47 3.52
C ALA A 102 18.24 16.54 3.69
N ARG A 103 18.21 17.61 2.87
CA ARG A 103 19.12 18.75 3.03
C ARG A 103 18.97 19.48 4.37
N VAL A 104 17.76 19.55 4.93
CA VAL A 104 17.56 20.13 6.27
C VAL A 104 18.16 19.24 7.36
N PHE A 105 18.04 17.91 7.23
CA PHE A 105 18.66 16.97 8.17
C PHE A 105 20.20 16.99 8.08
N GLU A 106 20.77 17.11 6.87
CA GLU A 106 22.22 17.28 6.69
C GLU A 106 22.71 18.64 7.21
N ALA A 107 21.94 19.71 7.01
CA ALA A 107 22.29 21.05 7.49
C ALA A 107 22.12 21.23 9.02
N GLY A 108 21.25 20.43 9.65
CA GLY A 108 21.03 20.43 11.10
C GLY A 108 21.86 19.40 11.88
N GLY A 109 22.66 18.59 11.18
CA GLY A 109 23.48 17.51 11.76
C GLY A 109 24.91 17.91 12.18
N HIS A 110 25.11 19.16 12.62
CA HIS A 110 26.34 19.62 13.28
C HIS A 110 26.08 20.00 14.73
#